data_AF-A0A7I7UPD5-F1
#
_entry.id   AF-A0A7I7UPD5-F1
#
_cell.length_a   1.000
_cell.length_b   1.000
_cell.length_c   1.000
_cell.angle_alpha   90.00
_cell.angle_beta   90.00
_cell.angle_gamma   90.00
#
_symmetry.space_group_name_H-M   'P 1'
#
loop_
_entity.id
_entity.type
_entity.pdbx_description
1 polymer ?
#
loop_
_entity_poly.entity_id
_entity_poly.type
_entity_poly.pdbx_seq_one_letter_code
_entity_poly.pdbx_strand_id
1 'polypeptide(L)'
;MLYTAMNLPIAVWMMRSFFLEVPGELLEAASLDGASTWRAVREVILPLVSPGIAATALICVVFAWNEFFFAVNLTAVQAQTMPVFMVGFIAGQGLYWAKLCAAATMAALPVVLAGWIAQNKLVRGLSFGAIK
;
A
#
# COMPACT_ATOMS: atom_id res chain seq x y z
N MET A 1 -11.46 -3.12 9.15
CA MET A 1 -11.04 -2.30 10.31
C MET A 1 -9.72 -2.78 10.92
N LEU A 2 -9.57 -4.07 11.25
CA LEU A 2 -8.34 -4.58 11.86
C LEU A 2 -7.09 -4.39 10.99
N TYR A 3 -7.16 -4.74 9.69
CA TYR A 3 -6.05 -4.52 8.75
C TYR A 3 -5.69 -3.04 8.60
N THR A 4 -6.68 -2.16 8.66
CA THR A 4 -6.46 -0.71 8.66
C THR A 4 -5.69 -0.27 9.90
N ALA A 5 -6.08 -0.73 11.09
CA ALA A 5 -5.40 -0.40 12.34
C ALA A 5 -3.96 -0.91 12.35
N MET A 6 -3.72 -2.12 11.83
CA MET A 6 -2.39 -2.72 11.75
C MET A 6 -1.47 -1.99 10.77
N ASN A 7 -2.01 -1.53 9.65
CA ASN A 7 -1.27 -0.79 8.63
C ASN A 7 -1.11 0.71 8.94
N LEU A 8 -1.88 1.26 9.89
CA LEU A 8 -1.90 2.69 10.18
C LEU A 8 -0.51 3.24 10.60
N PRO A 9 0.27 2.59 11.48
CA PRO A 9 1.55 3.14 11.92
C PRO A 9 2.55 3.31 10.76
N ILE A 10 2.66 2.28 9.91
CA ILE A 10 3.55 2.36 8.73
C ILE A 10 3.03 3.36 7.71
N ALA A 11 1.71 3.43 7.50
CA ALA A 11 1.12 4.39 6.59
C ALA A 11 1.39 5.84 7.02
N VAL A 12 1.20 6.15 8.31
CA VAL A 12 1.50 7.47 8.89
C VAL A 12 2.99 7.78 8.80
N TRP A 13 3.85 6.81 9.12
CA TRP A 13 5.30 7.01 9.05
C TRP A 13 5.77 7.32 7.62
N MET A 14 5.31 6.53 6.64
CA MET A 14 5.65 6.76 5.23
C MET A 14 5.12 8.10 4.73
N MET A 15 3.83 8.38 4.98
CA MET A 15 3.23 9.64 4.55
C MET A 15 3.92 10.85 5.17
N ARG A 16 4.32 10.76 6.44
CA ARG A 16 5.09 11.81 7.11
C ARG A 16 6.40 12.10 6.38
N SER A 17 7.13 11.08 5.94
CA SER A 17 8.38 11.28 5.17
C SER A 17 8.12 12.06 3.87
N PHE A 18 7.07 11.71 3.12
CA PHE A 18 6.71 12.43 1.89
C PHE A 18 6.21 13.87 2.14
N PHE A 19 5.48 14.11 3.23
CA PHE A 19 5.07 15.47 3.58
C PHE A 19 6.25 16.36 3.98
N LEU A 20 7.29 15.79 4.60
CA LEU A 20 8.51 16.53 4.96
C LEU A 20 9.38 16.90 3.74
N GLU A 21 9.17 16.25 2.60
CA GLU A 21 9.86 16.60 1.34
C GLU A 21 9.22 17.80 0.63
N VAL A 22 8.04 18.26 1.06
CA VAL A 22 7.36 19.42 0.47
C VAL A 22 8.12 20.70 0.85
N PRO A 23 8.66 21.47 -0.11
CA PRO A 23 9.37 22.71 0.17
C PRO A 23 8.45 23.74 0.81
N GLY A 24 8.88 24.33 1.93
CA GLY A 24 8.13 25.39 2.63
C GLY A 24 7.85 26.61 1.75
N GLU A 25 8.78 26.94 0.85
CA GLU A 25 8.66 28.07 -0.10
C GLU A 25 7.41 27.98 -0.99
N LEU A 26 6.98 26.77 -1.36
CA LEU A 26 5.75 26.57 -2.16
C LEU A 26 4.49 26.91 -1.35
N LEU A 27 4.51 26.68 -0.04
CA LEU A 27 3.40 27.03 0.87
C LEU A 27 3.37 28.53 1.13
N GLU A 28 4.54 29.16 1.28
CA GLU A 28 4.67 30.61 1.39
C GLU A 28 4.16 31.29 0.13
N ALA A 29 4.58 30.83 -1.06
CA ALA A 29 4.09 31.35 -2.34
C ALA A 29 2.57 31.21 -2.47
N ALA A 30 2.01 30.04 -2.15
CA ALA A 30 0.56 29.84 -2.17
C ALA A 30 -0.18 30.77 -1.19
N SER A 31 0.41 31.07 -0.03
CA SER A 31 -0.17 32.00 0.94
C SER A 31 -0.11 33.46 0.46
N LEU A 32 0.97 33.86 -0.21
CA LEU A 32 1.13 35.17 -0.85
C LEU A 32 0.13 35.37 -2.00
N ASP A 33 -0.20 34.31 -2.72
CA ASP A 33 -1.25 34.27 -3.74
C ASP A 33 -2.67 34.26 -3.16
N GLY A 34 -2.82 34.33 -1.83
CA GLY A 34 -4.11 34.37 -1.14
C GLY A 34 -4.85 33.02 -1.11
N ALA A 35 -4.16 31.90 -1.33
CA ALA A 35 -4.78 30.58 -1.25
C ALA A 35 -5.18 30.26 0.20
N SER A 36 -6.42 29.81 0.39
CA SER A 36 -6.86 29.26 1.68
C SER A 36 -6.14 27.94 1.98
N THR A 37 -6.07 27.56 3.26
CA THR A 37 -5.39 26.32 3.70
C THR A 37 -5.88 25.09 2.93
N TRP A 38 -7.19 24.97 2.72
CA TRP A 38 -7.76 23.84 1.97
C TRP A 38 -7.33 23.84 0.50
N ARG A 39 -7.25 25.02 -0.11
CA ARG A 39 -6.78 25.17 -1.49
C ARG A 39 -5.30 24.80 -1.61
N ALA A 40 -4.46 25.26 -0.69
CA ALA A 40 -3.05 24.88 -0.64
C ALA A 40 -2.86 23.36 -0.48
N VAL A 41 -3.63 22.72 0.40
CA VAL A 41 -3.59 21.25 0.56
C VAL A 41 -3.95 20.55 -0.76
N ARG A 42 -5.04 20.97 -1.41
CA ARG A 42 -5.58 20.27 -2.57
C ARG A 42 -4.78 20.52 -3.86
N GLU A 43 -4.36 21.76 -4.09
CA GLU A 43 -3.76 22.19 -5.36
C GLU A 43 -2.23 22.17 -5.33
N VAL A 44 -1.60 22.28 -4.15
CA VAL A 44 -0.14 22.29 -4.00
C VAL A 44 0.35 20.99 -3.36
N ILE A 45 -0.10 20.69 -2.15
CA ILE A 45 0.47 19.57 -1.35
C ILE A 45 0.10 18.21 -1.96
N LEU A 46 -1.20 17.94 -2.17
CA LEU A 46 -1.67 16.64 -2.67
C LEU A 46 -1.01 16.18 -3.97
N PRO A 47 -0.89 16.99 -5.04
CA PRO A 47 -0.23 16.54 -6.26
C PRO A 47 1.26 16.24 -6.06
N LEU A 48 1.96 17.00 -5.20
CA LEU A 48 3.37 16.76 -4.87
C LEU A 48 3.57 15.44 -4.12
N VAL A 49 2.74 15.16 -3.10
CA VAL A 49 2.84 13.91 -2.32
C VAL A 49 2.11 12.73 -2.96
N SER A 50 1.41 12.93 -4.08
CA SER A 50 0.66 11.87 -4.77
C SER A 50 1.46 10.60 -5.10
N PRO A 51 2.76 10.67 -5.44
CA PRO A 51 3.56 9.48 -5.63
C PRO A 51 3.79 8.72 -4.31
N GLY A 52 3.95 9.44 -3.21
CA GLY A 52 4.07 8.88 -1.87
C GLY A 52 2.78 8.23 -1.36
N ILE A 53 1.62 8.80 -1.69
CA ILE A 53 0.31 8.19 -1.43
C ILE A 53 0.21 6.85 -2.17
N ALA A 54 0.58 6.81 -3.46
CA ALA A 54 0.53 5.59 -4.25
C ALA A 54 1.47 4.50 -3.70
N ALA A 55 2.68 4.89 -3.29
CA ALA A 55 3.66 4.01 -2.68
C ALA A 55 3.15 3.39 -1.36
N THR A 56 2.63 4.25 -0.48
CA THR A 56 2.10 3.86 0.82
C THR A 56 0.89 2.94 0.66
N ALA A 57 -0.03 3.30 -0.25
CA ALA A 57 -1.21 2.49 -0.54
C ALA A 57 -0.84 1.10 -1.06
N LEU A 58 0.15 1.00 -1.96
CA LEU A 58 0.65 -0.29 -2.43
C LEU A 58 1.16 -1.14 -1.27
N ILE A 59 2.02 -0.60 -0.40
CA ILE A 59 2.56 -1.34 0.75
C ILE A 59 1.45 -1.81 1.68
N CYS A 60 0.47 -0.95 1.98
CA CYS A 60 -0.69 -1.33 2.79
C CYS A 60 -1.50 -2.47 2.13
N VAL A 61 -1.68 -2.44 0.81
CA VAL A 61 -2.36 -3.52 0.08
C VAL A 61 -1.56 -4.81 0.16
N VAL A 62 -0.24 -4.77 -0.04
CA VAL A 62 0.62 -5.96 0.07
C VAL A 62 0.54 -6.56 1.46
N PHE A 63 0.60 -5.75 2.51
CA PHE A 63 0.51 -6.24 3.89
C PHE A 63 -0.87 -6.81 4.22
N ALA A 64 -1.94 -6.14 3.81
CA ALA A 64 -3.30 -6.64 4.01
C ALA A 64 -3.58 -7.93 3.21
N TRP A 65 -3.01 -8.04 2.00
CA TRP A 65 -3.19 -9.21 1.13
C TRP A 65 -2.48 -10.46 1.65
N ASN A 66 -1.31 -10.28 2.27
CA ASN A 66 -0.52 -11.38 2.84
C ASN A 66 -0.87 -11.71 4.29
N GLU A 67 -1.78 -10.96 4.92
CA GLU A 67 -2.10 -11.15 6.32
C GLU A 67 -2.78 -12.51 6.54
N PHE A 68 -2.12 -13.36 7.34
CA PHE A 68 -2.57 -14.72 7.61
C PHE A 68 -3.09 -14.91 9.04
N PHE A 69 -2.45 -14.27 10.02
CA PHE A 69 -2.69 -14.55 11.44
C PHE A 69 -4.13 -14.21 11.84
N PHE A 70 -4.62 -13.04 11.49
CA PHE A 70 -6.00 -12.67 11.80
C PHE A 70 -6.99 -13.37 10.88
N ALA A 71 -6.65 -13.56 9.61
CA ALA A 71 -7.52 -14.29 8.68
C ALA A 71 -7.83 -15.70 9.17
N VAL A 72 -6.82 -16.49 9.57
CA VAL A 72 -7.06 -17.88 10.01
C VAL A 72 -7.90 -17.94 11.29
N ASN A 73 -7.75 -16.95 12.18
CA ASN A 73 -8.48 -16.91 13.45
C ASN A 73 -9.91 -16.34 13.33
N LEU A 74 -10.14 -15.41 12.39
CA LEU A 74 -11.39 -14.65 12.32
C LEU A 74 -12.28 -15.01 11.12
N THR A 75 -11.74 -15.62 10.06
CA THR A 75 -12.46 -15.90 8.80
C THR A 75 -12.50 -17.40 8.48
N ALA A 76 -12.43 -18.27 9.48
CA ALA A 76 -12.27 -19.71 9.29
C ALA A 76 -13.42 -20.37 8.47
N VAL A 77 -14.64 -19.84 8.53
CA VAL A 77 -15.82 -20.41 7.88
C VAL A 77 -16.42 -19.50 6.80
N GLN A 78 -16.31 -18.18 6.96
CA GLN A 78 -16.86 -17.19 6.04
C GLN A 78 -15.80 -16.12 5.75
N ALA A 79 -15.70 -15.69 4.49
CA ALA A 79 -14.73 -14.69 4.00
C ALA A 79 -13.25 -15.11 4.09
N GLN A 80 -12.94 -16.36 3.76
CA GLN A 80 -11.57 -16.85 3.70
C GLN A 80 -10.70 -16.00 2.75
N THR A 81 -9.55 -15.57 3.25
CA THR A 81 -8.54 -14.86 2.45
C THR A 81 -7.65 -15.85 1.70
N MET A 82 -6.88 -15.34 0.73
CA MET A 82 -6.00 -16.16 -0.10
C MET A 82 -5.00 -17.02 0.72
N PRO A 83 -4.31 -16.49 1.76
CA PRO A 83 -3.47 -17.31 2.64
C PRO A 83 -4.22 -18.44 3.36
N VAL A 84 -5.44 -18.20 3.84
CA VAL A 84 -6.25 -19.22 4.54
C VAL A 84 -6.71 -20.31 3.57
N PHE A 85 -7.10 -19.94 2.35
CA PHE A 85 -7.47 -20.88 1.31
C PHE A 85 -6.32 -21.85 0.96
N MET A 86 -5.08 -21.35 0.90
CA MET A 86 -3.89 -22.18 0.63
C MET A 86 -3.64 -23.24 1.70
N VAL A 87 -3.80 -22.89 2.98
CA VAL A 87 -3.62 -23.83 4.10
C VAL A 87 -4.65 -24.96 4.05
N GLY A 88 -5.85 -24.70 3.51
CA GLY A 88 -6.86 -25.73 3.28
C GLY A 88 -6.39 -26.91 2.40
N PHE A 89 -5.37 -26.71 1.55
CA PHE A 89 -4.83 -27.79 0.72
C PHE A 89 -3.90 -28.75 1.48
N ILE A 90 -3.31 -28.33 2.61
CA ILE A 90 -2.34 -29.14 3.38
C ILE A 90 -2.99 -30.44 3.89
N ALA A 91 -4.28 -30.40 4.23
CA ALA A 91 -5.04 -31.56 4.71
C ALA A 91 -5.48 -32.52 3.59
N GLY A 92 -5.33 -32.13 2.31
CA GLY A 92 -5.77 -32.93 1.17
C GLY A 92 -4.71 -33.93 0.70
N GLN A 93 -4.96 -35.23 0.88
CA GLN A 93 -4.15 -36.27 0.24
C GLN A 93 -4.22 -36.16 -1.30
N GLY A 94 -3.09 -36.26 -2.00
CA GLY A 94 -3.00 -36.21 -3.48
C GLY A 94 -2.13 -35.06 -4.01
N LEU A 95 -2.62 -34.33 -5.02
CA LEU A 95 -1.92 -33.25 -5.75
C LEU A 95 -1.73 -31.94 -4.95
N TYR A 96 -1.40 -32.03 -3.65
CA TYR A 96 -1.20 -30.88 -2.76
C TYR A 96 -0.22 -29.85 -3.36
N TRP A 97 0.97 -30.31 -3.76
CA TRP A 97 2.01 -29.44 -4.31
C TRP A 97 1.58 -28.72 -5.58
N ALA A 98 0.90 -29.42 -6.50
CA ALA A 98 0.42 -28.81 -7.74
C ALA A 98 -0.66 -27.74 -7.47
N LYS A 99 -1.61 -28.02 -6.56
CA LYS A 99 -2.65 -27.06 -6.17
C LYS A 99 -2.07 -25.85 -5.44
N LEU A 100 -1.11 -26.08 -4.55
CA LEU A 100 -0.44 -25.02 -3.79
C LEU A 100 0.36 -24.09 -4.72
N CYS A 101 1.14 -24.64 -5.66
CA CYS A 101 1.88 -23.85 -6.64
C CYS A 101 0.93 -23.02 -7.51
N ALA A 102 -0.15 -23.61 -8.02
CA ALA A 102 -1.15 -22.89 -8.82
C ALA A 102 -1.81 -21.74 -8.02
N ALA A 103 -2.21 -22.00 -6.77
CA ALA A 103 -2.75 -20.97 -5.89
C ALA A 103 -1.73 -19.86 -5.61
N ALA A 104 -0.46 -20.22 -5.35
CA ALA A 104 0.62 -19.25 -5.08
C ALA A 104 0.87 -18.33 -6.28
N THR A 105 0.91 -18.89 -7.49
CA THR A 105 1.02 -18.09 -8.72
C THR A 105 -0.16 -17.13 -8.87
N MET A 106 -1.40 -17.60 -8.65
CA MET A 106 -2.58 -16.73 -8.71
C MET A 106 -2.57 -15.66 -7.61
N ALA A 107 -2.06 -15.97 -6.42
CA ALA A 107 -1.99 -15.02 -5.31
C ALA A 107 -0.96 -13.91 -5.55
N ALA A 108 0.10 -14.19 -6.30
CA ALA A 108 1.12 -13.20 -6.63
C ALA A 108 0.62 -12.19 -7.69
N LEU A 109 -0.28 -12.60 -8.59
CA LEU A 109 -0.73 -11.78 -9.72
C LEU A 109 -1.27 -10.40 -9.30
N PRO A 110 -2.21 -10.27 -8.33
CA PRO A 110 -2.73 -8.95 -7.92
C PRO A 110 -1.65 -8.02 -7.39
N VAL A 111 -0.68 -8.57 -6.64
CA VAL A 111 0.43 -7.79 -6.07
C VAL A 111 1.38 -7.31 -7.16
N VAL A 112 1.72 -8.18 -8.11
CA VAL A 112 2.56 -7.83 -9.27
C VAL A 112 1.88 -6.77 -10.13
N LEU A 113 0.57 -6.91 -10.39
CA LEU A 113 -0.20 -5.92 -11.15
C LEU A 113 -0.26 -4.57 -10.43
N ALA A 114 -0.52 -4.56 -9.12
CA ALA A 114 -0.53 -3.35 -8.32
C ALA A 114 0.84 -2.66 -8.32
N GLY A 115 1.93 -3.43 -8.20
CA GLY A 115 3.30 -2.94 -8.32
C GLY A 115 3.59 -2.36 -9.70
N TRP A 116 3.15 -3.04 -10.77
CA TRP A 116 3.35 -2.59 -12.15
C TRP A 116 2.65 -1.26 -12.42
N ILE A 117 1.44 -1.05 -11.88
CA ILE A 117 0.71 0.21 -11.99
C ILE A 117 1.41 1.32 -11.17
N ALA A 118 1.89 0.98 -9.96
CA ALA A 118 2.52 1.93 -9.05
C ALA A 118 3.96 2.31 -9.44
N GLN A 119 4.66 1.51 -10.23
CA GLN A 119 6.09 1.70 -10.53
C GLN A 119 6.40 3.10 -11.10
N ASN A 120 5.55 3.62 -11.98
CA ASN A 120 5.76 4.93 -12.62
C ASN A 120 5.68 6.10 -11.61
N LYS A 121 4.97 5.89 -10.49
CA LYS A 121 4.86 6.84 -9.39
C LYS A 121 6.00 6.63 -8.38
N LEU A 122 6.36 5.37 -8.10
CA LEU A 122 7.46 5.01 -7.20
C LEU A 122 8.82 5.51 -7.68
N VAL A 123 9.14 5.39 -8.97
CA VAL A 123 10.43 5.85 -9.53
C VAL A 123 10.60 7.36 -9.32
N ARG A 124 9.52 8.16 -9.42
CA ARG A 124 9.59 9.60 -9.14
C ARG A 124 9.79 9.90 -7.65
N GLY A 125 9.09 9.18 -6.75
CA GLY A 125 9.22 9.39 -5.30
C GLY A 125 10.61 9.02 -4.74
N LEU A 126 11.20 7.91 -5.22
CA LEU A 126 12.55 7.49 -4.80
C LEU A 126 13.65 8.40 -5.36
N SER A 127 13.44 9.00 -6.53
CA SER A 127 14.43 9.90 -7.15
C SER A 127 14.55 11.25 -6.46
N PHE A 128 13.51 11.75 -5.79
CA PHE A 128 13.60 13.01 -5.04
C PHE A 128 14.12 12.80 -3.60
N GLY A 129 13.87 11.64 -2.98
CA GLY A 129 14.42 11.29 -1.66
C GLY A 129 15.87 10.81 -1.66
N ALA A 130 16.41 10.38 -2.80
CA ALA A 130 17.78 9.86 -2.93
C ALA A 130 18.83 10.93 -3.32
N ILE A 131 18.42 12.15 -3.64
CA ILE A 131 19.33 13.26 -3.93
C ILE A 131 19.37 14.15 -2.69
N LYS A 132 20.24 13.76 -1.74
CA LYS A 132 20.88 14.69 -0.81
C LYS A 132 22.34 14.84 -1.22
#